data_AF-A0A8S3IQD2-F1
#
_entry.id   AF-A0A8S3IQD2-F1
#
_cell.length_a   1.000
_cell.length_b   1.000
_cell.length_c   1.000
_cell.angle_alpha   90.00
_cell.angle_beta   90.00
_cell.angle_gamma   90.00
#
_symmetry.space_group_name_H-M   'P 1'
#
loop_
_entity.id
_entity.type
_entity.pdbx_description
1 polymer ?
#
loop_
_entity_poly.entity_id
_entity_poly.type
_entity_poly.pdbx_seq_one_letter_code
_entity_poly.pdbx_strand_id
1 'polypeptide(L)'
;VIEVIDYLREERAEIDRLWLNIEGRWNNNTEINIEFLDELIKQITDLGVKFGIYTSRYQWFSIMNNVTKFSTQSPLWYVHYDNNQSFRDFQVFGGWMQPSIKQFIADVKECGVVLDKNFS
;
A
#
# COMPACT_ATOMS: atom_id res chain seq x y z
N VAL A 1 14.10 -6.71 -0.95
CA VAL A 1 12.83 -7.44 -1.18
C VAL A 1 13.05 -8.94 -1.32
N ILE A 2 14.11 -9.36 -2.02
CA ILE A 2 14.52 -10.77 -2.15
C ILE A 2 14.66 -11.42 -0.76
N GLU A 3 15.42 -10.82 0.16
CA GLU A 3 15.60 -11.36 1.53
C GLU A 3 14.28 -11.60 2.28
N VAL A 4 13.30 -10.69 2.15
CA VAL A 4 11.98 -10.85 2.80
C VAL A 4 11.21 -12.02 2.20
N ILE A 5 11.23 -12.14 0.87
CA ILE A 5 10.54 -13.24 0.17
C ILE A 5 11.21 -14.58 0.45
N ASP A 6 12.53 -14.63 0.46
CA ASP A 6 13.28 -15.85 0.75
C ASP A 6 13.02 -16.30 2.19
N TYR A 7 13.08 -15.39 3.16
CA TYR A 7 12.75 -15.70 4.55
C TYR A 7 11.32 -16.26 4.69
N LEU A 8 10.32 -15.63 4.06
CA LEU A 8 8.93 -16.11 4.10
C LEU A 8 8.78 -17.51 3.48
N ARG A 9 9.52 -17.80 2.41
CA ARG A 9 9.54 -19.13 1.78
C ARG A 9 10.23 -20.18 2.65
N GLU A 10 11.34 -19.83 3.29
CA GLU A 10 12.07 -20.69 4.23
C GLU A 10 11.18 -21.07 5.43
N GLU A 11 10.44 -20.10 5.97
CA GLU A 11 9.45 -20.30 7.04
C GLU A 11 8.16 -20.97 6.56
N ARG A 12 8.04 -21.30 5.27
CA ARG A 12 6.85 -21.90 4.64
C ARG A 12 5.57 -21.08 4.87
N ALA A 13 5.72 -19.77 4.98
CA ALA A 13 4.59 -18.85 5.10
C ALA A 13 3.86 -18.76 3.75
N GLU A 14 2.57 -19.05 3.75
CA GLU A 14 1.73 -18.81 2.59
C GLU A 14 1.39 -17.32 2.48
N ILE A 15 1.90 -16.67 1.43
CA ILE A 15 1.64 -15.26 1.14
C ILE A 15 0.84 -15.13 -0.15
N ASP A 16 -0.30 -14.45 -0.11
CA ASP A 16 -1.01 -14.07 -1.35
C ASP A 16 -0.40 -12.82 -1.98
N ARG A 17 -0.03 -11.83 -1.15
CA ARG A 17 0.36 -10.50 -1.61
C ARG A 17 1.27 -9.77 -0.63
N LEU A 18 2.24 -9.03 -1.16
CA LEU A 18 2.94 -7.99 -0.41
C LEU A 18 2.23 -6.64 -0.52
N TRP A 19 1.92 -6.01 0.61
CA TRP A 19 1.41 -4.64 0.63
C TRP A 19 2.57 -3.67 0.86
N LEU A 20 2.84 -2.82 -0.13
CA LEU A 20 3.88 -1.81 -0.07
C LEU A 20 3.36 -0.59 0.67
N ASN A 21 3.93 -0.32 1.85
CA ASN A 21 3.58 0.84 2.65
C ASN A 21 4.27 2.10 2.11
N ILE A 22 3.50 2.95 1.41
CA ILE A 22 3.97 4.21 0.83
C ILE A 22 3.45 5.37 1.68
N GLU A 23 4.15 5.63 2.79
CA GLU A 23 3.87 6.72 3.71
C GLU A 23 5.14 7.22 4.40
N GLY A 24 5.01 8.33 5.13
CA GLY A 24 6.06 8.88 5.97
C GLY A 24 6.94 9.88 5.25
N ARG A 25 8.22 9.92 5.60
CA ARG A 25 9.20 10.84 5.02
C ARG A 25 10.01 10.12 3.96
N TRP A 26 9.89 10.59 2.72
CA TRP A 26 10.63 10.11 1.57
C TRP A 26 11.56 11.21 1.04
N ASN A 27 12.29 10.92 -0.03
CA ASN A 27 13.06 11.94 -0.74
C ASN A 27 12.10 13.03 -1.24
N ASN A 28 12.53 14.30 -1.19
CA ASN A 28 11.74 15.41 -1.73
C ASN A 28 11.68 15.38 -3.27
N ASN A 29 12.60 14.67 -3.93
CA ASN A 29 12.53 14.42 -5.36
C ASN A 29 11.60 13.23 -5.64
N THR A 30 10.40 13.53 -6.10
CA THR A 30 9.39 12.53 -6.45
C THR A 30 9.79 11.63 -7.62
N GLU A 31 10.66 12.08 -8.54
CA GLU A 31 11.15 11.24 -9.65
C GLU A 31 11.98 10.08 -9.12
N ILE A 32 12.87 10.34 -8.17
CA ILE A 32 13.68 9.31 -7.49
C ILE A 32 12.78 8.32 -6.74
N ASN A 33 11.73 8.80 -6.07
CA ASN A 33 10.79 7.93 -5.36
C ASN A 33 10.04 7.01 -6.34
N ILE A 34 9.63 7.56 -7.49
CA ILE A 34 8.92 6.83 -8.54
C ILE A 34 9.82 5.78 -9.19
N GLU A 35 11.09 6.11 -9.46
CA GLU A 35 12.09 5.17 -9.99
C GLU A 35 12.35 4.04 -8.99
N PHE A 36 12.56 4.37 -7.72
CA PHE A 36 12.74 3.38 -6.66
C PHE A 36 11.56 2.41 -6.56
N LEU A 37 10.32 2.92 -6.58
CA LEU A 37 9.14 2.06 -6.50
C LEU A 37 8.99 1.18 -7.76
N ASP A 38 9.36 1.69 -8.93
CA ASP A 38 9.36 0.93 -10.18
C ASP A 38 10.34 -0.26 -10.13
N GLU A 39 11.58 -0.01 -9.68
CA GLU A 39 12.59 -1.05 -9.51
C GLU A 39 12.19 -2.08 -8.45
N LEU A 40 11.60 -1.62 -7.33
CA LEU A 40 11.11 -2.51 -6.28
C LEU A 40 9.98 -3.41 -6.80
N ILE A 41 9.01 -2.84 -7.50
CA ILE A 41 7.90 -3.60 -8.11
C ILE A 41 8.45 -4.62 -9.11
N LYS A 42 9.39 -4.22 -9.97
CA LYS A 42 10.02 -5.13 -10.92
C LYS A 42 10.62 -6.35 -10.24
N GLN A 43 11.38 -6.16 -9.15
CA GLN A 43 11.95 -7.28 -8.38
C GLN A 43 10.85 -8.18 -7.79
N ILE A 44 9.78 -7.62 -7.26
CA ILE A 44 8.65 -8.39 -6.69
C ILE A 44 7.98 -9.24 -7.77
N THR A 45 7.72 -8.65 -8.94
CA THR A 45 7.09 -9.34 -10.06
C THR A 45 8.00 -10.40 -10.68
N ASP A 46 9.31 -10.15 -10.75
CA ASP A 46 10.31 -11.12 -11.24
C ASP A 46 10.37 -12.36 -10.32
N LEU A 47 10.05 -12.20 -9.02
CA LEU A 47 9.93 -13.30 -8.06
C LEU A 47 8.59 -14.03 -8.11
N GLY A 48 7.67 -13.61 -8.98
CA GLY A 48 6.33 -14.20 -9.13
C GLY A 48 5.36 -13.86 -7.99
N VAL A 49 5.62 -12.80 -7.24
CA VAL A 49 4.81 -12.40 -6.08
C VAL A 49 3.85 -11.26 -6.46
N LYS A 50 2.60 -11.34 -6.02
CA LYS A 50 1.63 -10.24 -6.21
C LYS A 50 1.93 -9.11 -5.22
N PHE A 51 1.63 -7.88 -5.60
CA PHE A 51 1.76 -6.73 -4.72
C PHE A 51 0.51 -5.84 -4.70
N GLY A 52 0.36 -5.03 -3.67
CA GLY A 52 -0.63 -3.96 -3.54
C GLY A 52 0.02 -2.72 -2.93
N ILE A 53 -0.65 -1.58 -3.02
CA ILE A 53 -0.14 -0.32 -2.45
C ILE A 53 -1.01 0.09 -1.28
N TYR A 54 -0.39 0.33 -0.13
CA TYR A 54 -1.00 0.96 1.02
C TYR A 54 -0.56 2.42 1.07
N THR A 55 -1.52 3.36 1.05
CA THR A 55 -1.23 4.81 1.14
C THR A 55 -2.49 5.63 1.40
N SER A 56 -2.32 6.86 1.88
CA SER A 56 -3.37 7.88 1.82
C SER A 56 -3.23 8.72 0.55
N ARG A 57 -4.31 9.38 0.14
CA ARG A 57 -4.26 10.34 -0.98
C ARG A 57 -3.19 11.41 -0.75
N TYR A 58 -3.12 11.97 0.47
CA TYR A 58 -2.14 13.00 0.81
C TYR A 58 -0.69 12.51 0.65
N GLN A 59 -0.39 11.33 1.19
CA GLN A 59 0.95 10.72 1.09
C GLN A 59 1.31 10.42 -0.36
N TRP A 60 0.39 9.86 -1.15
CA TRP A 60 0.64 9.59 -2.56
C TRP A 60 0.97 10.84 -3.38
N PHE A 61 0.22 11.93 -3.17
CA PHE A 61 0.52 13.21 -3.82
C PHE A 61 1.90 13.73 -3.42
N SER A 62 2.25 13.68 -2.13
CA SER A 62 3.51 14.19 -1.62
C SER A 62 4.72 13.36 -2.06
N ILE A 63 4.61 12.03 -2.07
CA ILE A 63 5.74 11.13 -2.29
C ILE A 63 5.91 10.80 -3.78
N MET A 64 4.79 10.60 -4.48
CA MET A 64 4.76 10.00 -5.82
C MET A 64 4.23 10.97 -6.89
N ASN A 65 4.05 12.25 -6.55
CA ASN A 65 3.53 13.28 -7.46
C ASN A 65 2.24 12.87 -8.19
N ASN A 66 1.39 12.10 -7.50
CA ASN A 66 0.15 11.56 -8.07
C ASN A 66 0.33 10.77 -9.39
N VAL A 67 1.49 10.13 -9.58
CA VAL A 67 1.75 9.28 -10.75
C VAL A 67 0.69 8.17 -10.86
N THR A 68 0.31 7.82 -12.09
CA THR A 68 -0.79 6.87 -12.34
C THR A 68 -0.34 5.47 -12.73
N LYS A 69 0.93 5.30 -13.14
CA LYS A 69 1.44 4.07 -13.77
C LYS A 69 1.35 2.81 -12.91
N PHE A 70 1.27 2.95 -11.58
CA PHE A 70 1.23 1.81 -10.65
C PHE A 70 -0.18 1.25 -10.43
N SER A 71 -1.22 2.04 -10.69
CA SER A 71 -2.62 1.62 -10.44
C SER A 71 -3.10 0.49 -11.34
N THR A 72 -2.54 0.36 -12.54
CA THR A 72 -2.90 -0.71 -13.49
C THR A 72 -2.39 -2.08 -13.06
N GLN A 73 -1.41 -2.13 -12.15
CA GLN A 73 -0.74 -3.36 -11.71
C GLN A 73 -1.05 -3.72 -10.26
N SER A 74 -1.71 -2.83 -9.50
CA SER A 74 -1.89 -3.00 -8.06
C SER A 74 -3.26 -2.59 -7.55
N PRO A 75 -3.85 -3.35 -6.62
CA PRO A 75 -4.96 -2.87 -5.81
C PRO A 75 -4.47 -1.82 -4.80
N LEU A 76 -5.41 -1.01 -4.32
CA LEU A 76 -5.18 0.03 -3.34
C LEU A 76 -5.77 -0.35 -1.98
N TRP A 77 -4.95 -0.28 -0.95
CA TRP A 77 -5.35 -0.21 0.45
C TRP A 77 -5.26 1.25 0.88
N TYR A 78 -6.41 1.90 0.83
CA TYR A 78 -6.56 3.33 1.05
C TYR A 78 -6.64 3.65 2.55
N VAL A 79 -5.93 4.68 3.00
CA VAL A 79 -5.97 5.14 4.38
C VAL A 79 -6.82 6.40 4.50
N HIS A 80 -7.89 6.34 5.30
CA HIS A 80 -8.65 7.50 5.73
C HIS A 80 -9.44 7.23 7.01
N TYR A 81 -9.02 7.88 8.09
CA TYR A 81 -9.56 7.67 9.43
C TYR A 81 -10.84 8.48 9.68
N ASP A 82 -11.93 8.04 9.08
CA ASP A 82 -13.26 8.65 9.22
C ASP A 82 -14.24 7.82 10.06
N ASN A 83 -13.76 6.72 10.65
CA ASN A 83 -14.58 5.76 11.40
C ASN A 83 -15.75 5.17 10.59
N ASN A 84 -15.65 5.15 9.25
CA ASN A 84 -16.71 4.68 8.36
C ASN A 84 -16.25 3.50 7.49
N GLN A 85 -16.93 2.37 7.66
CA GLN A 85 -16.73 1.11 6.91
C GLN A 85 -17.39 1.17 5.54
N SER A 86 -16.97 2.11 4.70
CA SER A 86 -17.46 2.27 3.34
C SER A 86 -16.42 2.97 2.48
N PHE A 87 -16.54 2.82 1.14
CA PHE A 87 -15.71 3.55 0.16
C PHE A 87 -16.37 4.81 -0.40
N ARG A 88 -17.54 5.23 0.11
CA ARG A 88 -18.30 6.39 -0.42
C ARG A 88 -17.54 7.72 -0.35
N ASP A 89 -16.60 7.83 0.57
CA ASP A 89 -15.72 8.99 0.76
C ASP A 89 -14.49 8.99 -0.16
N PHE A 90 -14.24 7.88 -0.87
CA PHE A 90 -13.06 7.74 -1.71
C PHE A 90 -13.04 8.80 -2.82
N GLN A 91 -11.92 9.50 -2.92
CA GLN A 91 -11.62 10.41 -4.01
C GLN A 91 -10.52 9.82 -4.88
N VAL A 92 -10.72 9.81 -6.20
CA VAL A 92 -9.74 9.24 -7.13
C VAL A 92 -8.37 9.90 -7.01
N PHE A 93 -7.32 9.09 -7.03
CA PHE A 93 -5.92 9.52 -7.08
C PHE A 93 -5.04 8.40 -7.62
N GLY A 94 -3.83 8.72 -8.08
CA GLY A 94 -2.84 7.74 -8.53
C GLY A 94 -3.31 6.80 -9.63
N GLY A 95 -4.38 7.15 -10.35
CA GLY A 95 -5.04 6.31 -11.36
C GLY A 95 -6.03 5.27 -10.80
N TRP A 96 -6.12 5.09 -9.48
CA TRP A 96 -7.14 4.23 -8.88
C TRP A 96 -8.52 4.88 -8.91
N MET A 97 -9.48 4.17 -9.50
CA MET A 97 -10.89 4.58 -9.56
C MET A 97 -11.70 4.08 -8.35
N GLN A 98 -11.22 3.02 -7.70
CA GLN A 98 -11.80 2.45 -6.49
C GLN A 98 -10.70 1.77 -5.66
N PRO A 99 -10.80 1.80 -4.32
CA PRO A 99 -9.92 1.03 -3.44
C PRO A 99 -10.38 -0.43 -3.37
N SER A 100 -9.48 -1.31 -2.91
CA SER A 100 -9.80 -2.70 -2.54
C SER A 100 -9.93 -2.89 -1.04
N ILE A 101 -9.22 -2.07 -0.25
CA ILE A 101 -9.28 -2.06 1.21
C ILE A 101 -9.26 -0.61 1.68
N LYS A 102 -9.93 -0.30 2.79
CA LYS A 102 -9.82 0.97 3.50
C LYS A 102 -9.41 0.73 4.95
N GLN A 103 -8.33 1.35 5.40
CA GLN A 103 -8.04 1.49 6.83
C GLN A 103 -8.78 2.72 7.36
N PHE A 104 -9.78 2.48 8.22
CA PHE A 104 -10.72 3.51 8.67
C PHE A 104 -10.56 3.89 10.14
N ILE A 105 -9.78 3.13 10.91
CA ILE A 105 -9.32 3.49 12.26
C ILE A 105 -7.91 2.92 12.47
N ALA A 106 -7.06 3.66 13.18
CA ALA A 106 -5.77 3.20 13.68
C ALA A 106 -5.74 3.15 15.21
N ASP A 107 -4.82 2.36 15.76
CA ASP A 107 -4.45 2.35 17.19
C ASP A 107 -5.60 2.07 18.18
N VAL A 108 -6.59 1.26 17.80
CA VAL A 108 -7.70 0.91 18.69
C VAL A 108 -7.24 -0.14 19.70
N LYS A 109 -7.51 0.10 20.98
CA LYS A 109 -7.27 -0.88 22.04
C LYS A 109 -8.49 -1.79 22.22
N GLU A 110 -8.37 -3.05 21.83
CA GLU A 110 -9.40 -4.08 22.04
C GLU A 110 -8.75 -5.37 22.53
N CYS A 111 -9.41 -6.10 23.44
CA CYS A 111 -8.93 -7.39 23.95
C CYS A 111 -7.45 -7.43 24.41
N GLY A 112 -6.90 -6.30 24.89
CA GLY A 112 -5.51 -6.20 25.34
C GLY A 112 -4.47 -6.00 24.23
N VAL A 113 -4.89 -5.80 22.98
CA VAL A 113 -4.02 -5.50 21.83
C VAL A 113 -4.35 -4.15 21.22
N VAL A 114 -3.38 -3.57 20.50
CA VAL A 114 -3.57 -2.36 19.67
C VAL A 114 -3.71 -2.83 18.23
N LEU A 115 -4.79 -2.43 17.55
CA LEU A 115 -5.11 -2.89 16.21
C LEU A 115 -5.60 -1.75 15.31
N ASP A 116 -5.35 -1.91 14.02
CA ASP A 116 -5.92 -1.08 12.97
C ASP A 116 -7.13 -1.77 12.34
N LYS A 117 -8.19 -1.02 12.08
CA LYS A 117 -9.43 -1.55 11.52
C LYS A 117 -9.54 -1.26 10.02
N ASN A 118 -9.91 -2.30 9.28
CA ASN A 118 -9.95 -2.30 7.83
C ASN A 118 -11.31 -2.77 7.30
N PHE A 119 -11.74 -2.22 6.17
CA PHE A 119 -12.94 -2.58 5.43
C PHE A 119 -12.55 -3.00 4.00
N SER A 120 -13.04 -4.14 3.54
CA SER A 120 -12.74 -4.74 2.22
C SER A 120 -14.00 -5.30 1.57
#